data_AF-A0A7C2UNQ1-F1
#
_entry.id   AF-A0A7C2UNQ1-F1
#
_cell.length_a   1.000
_cell.length_b   1.000
_cell.length_c   1.000
_cell.angle_alpha   90.00
_cell.angle_beta   90.00
_cell.angle_gamma   90.00
#
_symmetry.space_group_name_H-M   'P 1'
#
loop_
_entity.id
_entity.type
_entity.pdbx_description
1 polymer ?
#
loop_
_entity_poly.entity_id
_entity_poly.type
_entity_poly.pdbx_seq_one_letter_code
_entity_poly.pdbx_strand_id
1 'polypeptide(L)'
;MELHEWLSVYQAVSVTAANKERTYWNLGGTCLVASVLLLILGVVLGIAVLEDAYNGYVAPPGLRCLTTVLAVFGVLISTYWLAIRHRLSREVAHWQGLLRQLEGEFAGAEFHRSGLRLLIGQPVRSPTITPHFDEWYPGVTRLGWLARHLACLTTILLPTAFLVAWVALA
;
A
#
# COMPACT_ATOMS: atom_id res chain seq x y z
N MET A 1 -13.79 30.02 -17.96
CA MET A 1 -12.59 29.23 -18.28
C MET A 1 -12.79 28.60 -19.63
N GLU A 2 -11.82 28.78 -20.51
CA GLU A 2 -11.86 28.12 -21.83
C GLU A 2 -11.56 26.62 -21.67
N LEU A 3 -12.15 25.79 -22.53
CA LEU A 3 -12.03 24.32 -22.49
C LEU A 3 -10.57 23.84 -22.34
N HIS A 4 -9.62 24.59 -22.93
CA HIS A 4 -8.20 24.30 -22.87
C HIS A 4 -7.60 24.45 -21.47
N GLU A 5 -7.96 25.50 -20.72
CA GLU A 5 -7.47 25.72 -19.34
C GLU A 5 -7.93 24.58 -18.43
N TRP A 6 -9.19 24.24 -18.59
CA TRP A 6 -9.87 23.17 -17.89
C TRP A 6 -9.24 21.78 -18.16
N LEU A 7 -8.88 21.50 -19.41
CA LEU A 7 -8.18 20.26 -19.80
C LEU A 7 -6.75 20.22 -19.25
N SER A 8 -6.07 21.37 -19.20
CA SER A 8 -4.73 21.50 -18.59
C SER A 8 -4.76 21.23 -17.08
N VAL A 9 -5.79 21.69 -16.38
CA VAL A 9 -6.01 21.41 -14.95
C VAL A 9 -6.28 19.93 -14.74
N TYR A 10 -7.14 19.31 -15.55
CA TYR A 10 -7.40 17.87 -15.46
C TYR A 10 -6.13 17.03 -15.69
N GLN A 11 -5.31 17.40 -16.67
CA GLN A 11 -4.04 16.72 -16.94
C GLN A 11 -3.06 16.88 -15.78
N ALA A 12 -2.97 18.08 -15.18
CA ALA A 12 -2.11 18.31 -14.01
C ALA A 12 -2.57 17.51 -12.78
N VAL A 13 -3.87 17.46 -12.52
CA VAL A 13 -4.44 16.74 -11.38
C VAL A 13 -4.33 15.22 -11.57
N SER A 14 -4.48 14.71 -12.79
CA SER A 14 -4.32 13.27 -13.06
C SER A 14 -2.88 12.79 -12.92
N VAL A 15 -1.91 13.57 -13.40
CA VAL A 15 -0.47 13.27 -13.23
C VAL A 15 -0.07 13.31 -11.76
N THR A 16 -0.55 14.30 -11.01
CA THR A 16 -0.22 14.42 -9.58
C THR A 16 -0.86 13.31 -8.74
N ALA A 17 -2.12 12.95 -9.01
CA ALA A 17 -2.77 11.84 -8.34
C ALA A 17 -2.06 10.50 -8.61
N ALA A 18 -1.70 10.23 -9.87
CA ALA A 18 -0.97 9.02 -10.24
C ALA A 18 0.41 8.96 -9.56
N ASN A 19 1.13 10.10 -9.48
CA ASN A 19 2.41 10.16 -8.79
C ASN A 19 2.28 9.91 -7.27
N LYS A 20 1.22 10.43 -6.65
CA LYS A 20 0.94 10.20 -5.22
C LYS A 20 0.60 8.74 -4.94
N GLU A 21 -0.19 8.12 -5.79
CA GLU A 21 -0.50 6.69 -5.70
C GLU A 21 0.75 5.84 -5.87
N ARG A 22 1.59 6.13 -6.86
CA ARG A 22 2.88 5.45 -7.05
C ARG A 22 3.79 5.59 -5.85
N THR A 23 3.85 6.78 -5.26
CA THR A 23 4.65 7.05 -4.06
C THR A 23 4.15 6.24 -2.86
N TYR A 24 2.83 6.17 -2.67
CA TYR A 24 2.20 5.36 -1.63
C TYR A 24 2.58 3.87 -1.75
N TRP A 25 2.43 3.29 -2.95
CA TRP A 25 2.76 1.88 -3.18
C TRP A 25 4.25 1.59 -3.12
N ASN A 26 5.08 2.50 -3.62
CA ASN A 26 6.54 2.35 -3.54
C ASN A 26 7.02 2.35 -2.08
N LEU A 27 6.51 3.28 -1.26
CA LEU A 27 6.85 3.33 0.16
C LEU A 27 6.35 2.09 0.90
N GLY A 28 5.14 1.61 0.56
CA GLY A 28 4.63 0.35 1.08
C GLY A 28 5.55 -0.84 0.74
N GLY A 29 6.02 -0.91 -0.51
CA GLY A 29 6.95 -1.94 -0.97
C GLY A 29 8.31 -1.87 -0.29
N THR A 30 8.91 -0.69 -0.15
CA THR A 30 10.21 -0.53 0.51
C THR A 30 10.14 -0.86 2.01
N CYS A 31 9.08 -0.45 2.70
CA CYS A 31 8.87 -0.79 4.10
C CYS A 31 8.66 -2.30 4.30
N LEU A 32 7.94 -2.96 3.39
CA LEU A 32 7.77 -4.42 3.40
C LEU A 32 9.12 -5.12 3.26
N VAL A 33 9.92 -4.75 2.26
CA VAL A 33 11.24 -5.36 2.01
C VAL A 33 12.16 -5.16 3.21
N ALA A 34 12.23 -3.94 3.75
CA ALA A 34 13.04 -3.66 4.94
C ALA A 34 12.58 -4.48 6.15
N SER A 35 11.26 -4.59 6.38
CA SER A 35 10.71 -5.35 7.51
C SER A 35 10.99 -6.84 7.39
N VAL A 36 10.89 -7.42 6.18
CA VAL A 36 11.21 -8.83 5.93
C VAL A 36 12.70 -9.11 6.16
N LEU A 37 13.59 -8.28 5.61
CA LEU A 37 15.03 -8.46 5.77
C LEU A 37 15.46 -8.38 7.24
N LEU A 38 14.94 -7.40 7.97
CA LEU A 38 15.20 -7.26 9.39
C LEU A 38 14.65 -8.46 10.16
N LEU A 39 13.42 -8.91 9.88
CA LEU A 39 12.80 -10.01 10.62
C LEU A 39 13.55 -11.33 10.41
N ILE A 40 14.01 -11.60 9.19
CA ILE A 40 14.87 -12.77 8.91
C ILE A 40 16.13 -12.71 9.77
N LEU A 41 16.81 -11.56 9.80
CA LEU A 41 18.02 -11.38 10.60
C LEU A 41 17.73 -11.55 12.10
N GLY A 42 16.62 -10.97 12.58
CA GLY A 42 16.21 -11.03 13.98
C GLY A 42 15.86 -12.44 14.43
N VAL A 43 15.14 -13.20 13.60
CA VAL A 43 14.81 -14.59 13.90
C VAL A 43 16.07 -15.45 13.98
N VAL A 44 17.02 -15.31 13.05
CA VAL A 44 18.28 -16.08 13.08
C VAL A 44 19.07 -15.79 14.35
N LEU A 45 19.21 -14.51 14.71
CA LEU A 45 19.91 -14.12 15.93
C LEU A 45 19.16 -14.55 17.20
N GLY A 46 17.83 -14.47 17.19
CA GLY A 46 16.98 -14.90 18.31
C GLY A 46 17.09 -16.41 18.55
N ILE A 47 17.11 -17.21 17.50
CA ILE A 47 17.34 -18.67 17.59
C ILE A 47 18.71 -18.94 18.21
N ALA A 48 19.77 -18.25 17.78
CA ALA A 48 21.11 -18.42 18.34
C ALA A 48 21.17 -18.08 19.85
N VAL A 49 20.52 -16.99 20.27
CA VAL A 49 20.40 -16.63 21.70
C VAL A 49 19.63 -17.71 22.48
N LEU A 50 18.56 -18.26 21.89
CA LEU A 50 17.72 -19.27 22.53
C LEU A 50 18.45 -20.61 22.65
N GLU A 51 19.20 -21.00 21.63
CA GLU A 51 20.00 -22.22 21.58
C GLU A 51 21.13 -22.17 22.63
N ASP A 52 21.85 -21.06 22.72
CA ASP A 52 22.85 -20.84 23.78
C ASP A 52 22.21 -21.00 25.17
N ALA A 53 21.05 -20.38 25.40
CA ALA A 53 20.34 -20.46 26.67
C ALA A 53 19.85 -21.88 26.98
N TYR A 54 19.34 -22.61 25.98
CA TYR A 54 18.88 -23.99 26.12
C TYR A 54 20.02 -24.95 26.45
N ASN A 55 21.19 -24.73 25.86
CA ASN A 55 22.39 -25.52 26.11
C ASN A 55 23.10 -25.15 27.44
N GLY A 56 22.52 -24.24 28.22
CA GLY A 56 23.06 -23.79 29.51
C GLY A 56 24.21 -22.79 29.40
N TYR A 57 24.49 -22.29 28.20
CA TYR A 57 25.48 -21.25 27.98
C TYR A 57 24.87 -19.86 28.20
N VAL A 58 25.64 -18.96 28.81
CA VAL A 58 25.26 -17.55 28.86
C VAL A 58 25.56 -16.95 27.50
N ALA A 59 24.51 -16.68 26.71
CA ALA A 59 24.65 -16.00 25.43
C ALA A 59 25.50 -14.71 25.61
N PRO A 60 26.48 -14.45 24.72
CA PRO A 60 27.37 -13.33 24.87
C PRO A 60 26.58 -12.01 24.95
N PRO A 61 26.94 -11.07 25.85
CA PRO A 61 26.17 -9.85 26.08
C PRO A 61 26.04 -8.98 24.82
N GLY A 62 27.03 -9.05 23.91
CA GLY A 62 26.97 -8.40 22.60
C GLY A 62 25.87 -8.94 21.69
N LEU A 63 25.60 -10.26 21.72
CA LEU A 63 24.55 -10.89 20.91
C LEU A 63 23.16 -10.47 21.39
N ARG A 64 22.93 -10.45 22.71
CA ARG A 64 21.69 -9.95 23.32
C ARG A 64 21.46 -8.46 23.09
N CYS A 65 22.53 -7.66 23.15
CA CYS A 65 22.45 -6.24 22.82
C CYS A 65 22.08 -6.04 21.33
N LEU A 66 22.67 -6.84 20.44
CA LEU A 66 22.41 -6.74 19.01
C LEU A 66 20.97 -7.17 18.65
N THR A 67 20.44 -8.24 19.26
CA THR A 67 19.04 -8.65 19.04
C THR A 67 18.04 -7.62 19.54
N THR A 68 18.26 -7.06 20.72
CA THR A 68 17.38 -6.03 21.30
C THR A 68 17.41 -4.73 20.49
N VAL A 69 18.60 -4.28 20.06
CA VAL A 69 18.73 -3.12 19.16
C VAL A 69 18.00 -3.36 17.85
N LEU A 70 18.15 -4.55 17.25
CA LEU A 70 17.46 -4.90 16.02
C LEU A 70 15.93 -4.92 16.20
N ALA A 71 15.45 -5.44 17.33
CA ALA A 71 14.02 -5.43 17.65
C ALA A 71 13.47 -4.01 17.79
N VAL A 72 14.22 -3.10 18.45
CA VAL A 72 13.86 -1.68 18.53
C VAL A 72 13.77 -1.04 17.15
N PHE A 73 14.73 -1.30 16.25
CA PHE A 73 14.66 -0.82 14.87
C PHE A 73 13.44 -1.37 14.13
N GLY A 74 13.11 -2.64 14.33
CA GLY A 74 11.93 -3.27 13.76
C GLY A 74 10.62 -2.62 14.22
N VAL A 75 10.51 -2.29 15.51
CA VAL A 75 9.37 -1.55 16.07
C VAL A 75 9.30 -0.14 15.48
N LEU A 76 10.42 0.58 15.41
CA LEU A 76 10.48 1.93 14.84
C LEU A 76 10.06 1.97 13.36
N ILE A 77 10.51 1.01 12.56
CA ILE A 77 10.13 0.93 11.14
C ILE A 77 8.65 0.57 10.99
N SER A 78 8.14 -0.35 11.81
CA SER A 78 6.73 -0.76 11.76
C SER A 78 5.78 0.38 12.17
N THR A 79 6.15 1.13 13.21
CA THR A 79 5.40 2.31 13.66
C THR A 79 5.47 3.45 12.66
N TYR A 80 6.65 3.72 12.08
CA TYR A 80 6.81 4.66 10.98
C TYR A 80 5.92 4.27 9.79
N TRP A 81 5.93 2.99 9.40
CA TRP A 81 5.13 2.49 8.28
C TRP A 81 3.62 2.70 8.52
N LEU A 82 3.12 2.44 9.74
CA LEU A 82 1.73 2.72 10.10
C LEU A 82 1.38 4.21 9.98
N ALA A 83 2.24 5.08 10.53
CA ALA A 83 1.99 6.52 10.56
C ALA A 83 2.01 7.13 9.15
N ILE A 84 3.04 6.83 8.35
CA ILE A 84 3.22 7.40 7.02
C ILE A 84 2.16 6.90 6.04
N ARG A 85 1.75 5.64 6.17
CA ARG A 85 0.67 5.05 5.37
C ARG A 85 -0.65 5.77 5.61
N HIS A 86 -1.01 6.05 6.86
CA HIS A 86 -2.25 6.75 7.18
C HIS A 86 -2.26 8.19 6.62
N ARG A 87 -1.11 8.88 6.64
CA ARG A 87 -0.99 10.19 6.01
C ARG A 87 -1.14 10.09 4.49
N LEU A 88 -0.37 9.21 3.85
CA LEU A 88 -0.36 9.08 2.39
C LEU A 88 -1.69 8.57 1.84
N SER A 89 -2.40 7.69 2.55
CA SER A 89 -3.73 7.23 2.12
C SER A 89 -4.75 8.37 2.09
N ARG A 90 -4.68 9.31 3.04
CA ARG A 90 -5.50 10.53 3.04
C ARG A 90 -5.12 11.45 1.87
N GLU A 91 -3.83 11.62 1.60
CA GLU A 91 -3.38 12.42 0.44
C GLU A 91 -3.89 11.80 -0.87
N VAL A 92 -3.76 10.49 -1.06
CA VAL A 92 -4.25 9.77 -2.25
C VAL A 92 -5.78 9.91 -2.37
N ALA A 93 -6.52 9.72 -1.28
CA ALA A 93 -7.97 9.86 -1.28
C ALA A 93 -8.43 11.28 -1.61
N HIS A 94 -7.69 12.30 -1.15
CA HIS A 94 -7.97 13.69 -1.46
C HIS A 94 -7.78 13.98 -2.96
N TRP A 95 -6.64 13.58 -3.54
CA TRP A 95 -6.37 13.78 -4.97
C TRP A 95 -7.32 12.98 -5.86
N GLN A 96 -7.66 11.74 -5.47
CA GLN A 96 -8.70 10.96 -6.16
C GLN A 96 -10.09 11.60 -6.02
N GLY A 97 -10.38 12.24 -4.88
CA GLY A 97 -11.61 13.00 -4.67
C GLY A 97 -11.71 14.23 -5.57
N LEU A 98 -10.61 15.00 -5.68
CA LEU A 98 -10.52 16.16 -6.57
C LEU A 98 -10.64 15.74 -8.05
N LEU A 99 -9.97 14.66 -8.45
CA LEU A 99 -10.16 14.08 -9.79
C LEU A 99 -11.61 13.75 -10.06
N ARG A 100 -12.27 13.07 -9.12
CA ARG A 100 -13.68 12.71 -9.24
C ARG A 100 -14.56 13.95 -9.37
N GLN A 101 -14.32 15.00 -8.58
CA GLN A 101 -15.10 16.24 -8.68
C GLN A 101 -14.94 16.91 -10.05
N LEU A 102 -13.70 16.99 -10.55
CA LEU A 102 -13.42 17.52 -11.89
C LEU A 102 -14.08 16.67 -12.99
N GLU A 103 -13.96 15.34 -12.91
CA GLU A 103 -14.63 14.41 -13.82
C GLU A 103 -16.17 14.59 -13.80
N GLY A 104 -16.76 14.93 -12.66
CA GLY A 104 -18.18 15.22 -12.52
C GLY A 104 -18.62 16.51 -13.20
N GLU A 105 -17.75 17.53 -13.21
CA GLU A 105 -18.00 18.82 -13.86
C GLU A 105 -17.77 18.76 -15.39
N PHE A 106 -16.81 17.96 -15.86
CA PHE A 106 -16.51 17.81 -17.30
C PHE A 106 -17.32 16.75 -18.01
N ALA A 107 -17.49 15.60 -17.37
CA ALA A 107 -18.02 14.40 -17.97
C ALA A 107 -19.34 14.06 -17.27
N GLY A 108 -20.30 14.97 -17.45
CA GLY A 108 -21.61 14.96 -16.80
C GLY A 108 -22.17 13.54 -16.63
N ALA A 109 -22.28 13.12 -15.38
CA ALA A 109 -22.96 11.92 -14.88
C ALA A 109 -22.52 10.52 -15.39
N GLU A 110 -21.94 10.36 -16.58
CA GLU A 110 -21.73 9.03 -17.18
C GLU A 110 -20.49 8.30 -16.64
N PHE A 111 -19.37 9.01 -16.46
CA PHE A 111 -18.17 8.44 -15.82
C PHE A 111 -18.33 8.26 -14.31
N HIS A 112 -19.15 9.11 -13.68
CA HIS A 112 -19.56 8.92 -12.29
C HIS A 112 -20.45 7.71 -12.10
N ARG A 113 -21.36 7.42 -13.03
CA ARG A 113 -22.16 6.20 -13.01
C ARG A 113 -21.27 4.97 -13.11
N SER A 114 -20.24 4.97 -13.94
CA SER A 114 -19.28 3.86 -14.02
C SER A 114 -18.40 3.76 -12.76
N GLY A 115 -17.85 4.86 -12.22
CA GLY A 115 -17.05 4.81 -10.99
C GLY A 115 -17.85 4.33 -9.76
N LEU A 116 -19.09 4.82 -9.60
CA LEU A 116 -20.00 4.40 -8.53
C LEU A 116 -20.45 2.95 -8.73
N ARG A 117 -20.68 2.53 -9.98
CA ARG A 117 -20.90 1.12 -10.32
C ARG A 117 -19.70 0.25 -9.92
N LEU A 118 -18.46 0.70 -10.14
CA LEU A 118 -17.25 -0.03 -9.73
C LEU A 118 -17.20 -0.19 -8.21
N LEU A 119 -17.49 0.89 -7.48
CA LEU A 119 -17.51 0.93 -6.03
C LEU A 119 -18.61 0.04 -5.43
N ILE A 120 -19.73 -0.12 -6.13
CA ILE A 120 -20.85 -0.99 -5.74
C ILE A 120 -20.69 -2.43 -6.27
N GLY A 121 -19.67 -2.71 -7.08
CA GLY A 121 -19.44 -4.04 -7.68
C GLY A 121 -20.33 -4.35 -8.88
N GLN A 122 -20.98 -3.32 -9.43
CA GLN A 122 -21.65 -3.38 -10.73
C GLN A 122 -20.62 -3.37 -11.87
N PRO A 123 -20.98 -3.95 -13.04
CA PRO A 123 -20.07 -4.00 -14.19
C PRO A 123 -19.73 -2.60 -14.69
N VAL A 124 -18.43 -2.37 -14.93
CA VAL A 124 -17.88 -1.09 -15.42
C VAL A 124 -17.00 -1.34 -16.61
N ARG A 125 -17.25 -0.66 -17.72
CA ARG A 125 -16.38 -0.69 -18.90
C ARG A 125 -15.04 -0.05 -18.54
N SER A 126 -14.04 -0.86 -18.22
CA SER A 126 -12.65 -0.42 -18.24
C SER A 126 -12.13 -0.54 -19.68
N PRO A 127 -11.24 0.34 -20.15
CA PRO A 127 -10.55 0.09 -21.41
C PRO A 127 -9.51 -1.02 -21.19
N THR A 128 -9.87 -2.28 -21.48
CA THR A 128 -8.88 -3.37 -21.62
C THR A 128 -8.59 -3.61 -23.09
N ILE A 129 -7.32 -3.67 -23.44
CA ILE A 129 -6.88 -4.01 -24.80
C ILE A 129 -7.09 -5.52 -24.99
N THR A 130 -8.20 -5.91 -25.62
CA THR A 130 -8.35 -7.26 -26.17
C THR A 130 -7.91 -7.23 -27.63
N PRO A 131 -6.89 -8.02 -28.04
CA PRO A 131 -6.39 -8.02 -29.41
C PRO A 131 -7.38 -8.78 -30.30
N HIS A 132 -8.45 -8.11 -30.69
CA HIS A 132 -9.37 -8.57 -31.72
C HIS A 132 -9.64 -7.39 -32.66
N PHE A 133 -9.16 -7.52 -33.89
CA PHE A 133 -9.56 -6.71 -35.06
C PHE A 133 -9.22 -5.20 -35.02
N ASP A 134 -8.02 -4.79 -34.58
CA ASP A 134 -7.55 -3.39 -34.66
C ASP A 134 -8.47 -2.31 -34.06
N GLU A 135 -9.46 -2.71 -33.25
CA GLU A 135 -10.48 -1.83 -32.69
C GLU A 135 -10.41 -1.77 -31.16
N TRP A 136 -10.62 -0.56 -30.62
CA TRP A 136 -10.62 -0.28 -29.19
C TRP A 136 -11.91 -0.78 -28.53
N TYR A 137 -11.92 -2.00 -28.02
CA TYR A 137 -13.06 -2.53 -27.25
C TYR A 137 -12.84 -2.39 -25.73
N PRO A 138 -13.66 -1.62 -25.00
CA PRO A 138 -13.51 -1.50 -23.55
C PRO A 138 -14.07 -2.73 -22.82
N GLY A 139 -13.19 -3.66 -22.42
CA GLY A 139 -13.57 -4.82 -21.62
C GLY A 139 -13.71 -4.54 -20.11
N VAL A 140 -14.78 -5.06 -19.54
CA VAL A 140 -15.16 -4.84 -18.13
C VAL A 140 -14.33 -5.74 -17.21
N THR A 141 -13.36 -5.17 -16.48
CA THR A 141 -12.68 -5.90 -15.39
C THR A 141 -13.51 -5.82 -14.11
N ARG A 142 -13.88 -6.98 -13.56
CA ARG A 142 -14.63 -7.07 -12.29
C ARG A 142 -13.65 -7.37 -11.16
N LEU A 143 -13.31 -6.38 -10.36
CA LEU A 143 -12.71 -6.64 -9.04
C LEU A 143 -13.84 -7.00 -8.07
N GLY A 144 -13.88 -8.25 -7.62
CA GLY A 144 -14.87 -8.70 -6.64
C GLY A 144 -14.74 -7.94 -5.31
N TRP A 145 -15.87 -7.81 -4.59
CA TRP A 145 -15.92 -7.19 -3.25
C TRP A 145 -14.90 -7.81 -2.29
N LEU A 146 -14.76 -9.14 -2.32
CA LEU A 146 -13.77 -9.87 -1.54
C LEU A 146 -12.33 -9.43 -1.83
N ALA A 147 -11.95 -9.31 -3.11
CA ALA A 147 -10.59 -8.91 -3.49
C ALA A 147 -10.23 -7.51 -2.97
N ARG A 148 -11.20 -6.59 -2.97
CA ARG A 148 -11.03 -5.23 -2.42
C ARG A 148 -10.88 -5.23 -0.90
N HIS A 149 -11.74 -5.95 -0.19
CA HIS A 149 -11.65 -6.02 1.27
C HIS A 149 -10.37 -6.73 1.71
N LEU A 150 -9.97 -7.79 1.01
CA LEU A 150 -8.70 -8.48 1.24
C LEU A 150 -7.52 -7.54 1.00
N ALA A 151 -7.49 -6.75 -0.06
CA ALA A 151 -6.41 -5.78 -0.29
C ALA A 151 -6.34 -4.69 0.80
N CYS A 152 -7.49 -4.25 1.32
CA CYS A 152 -7.52 -3.26 2.40
C CYS A 152 -7.08 -3.88 3.75
N LEU A 153 -7.52 -5.12 4.02
CA LEU A 153 -7.16 -5.87 5.21
C LEU A 153 -5.68 -6.24 5.21
N THR A 154 -5.15 -6.79 4.12
CA THR A 154 -3.74 -7.21 4.02
C THR A 154 -2.82 -6.03 4.29
N THR A 155 -3.13 -4.89 3.69
CA THR A 155 -2.32 -3.71 3.84
C THR A 155 -2.34 -3.22 5.30
N ILE A 156 -3.45 -3.31 6.06
CA ILE A 156 -3.47 -2.93 7.49
C ILE A 156 -2.80 -4.00 8.37
N LEU A 157 -3.08 -5.28 8.12
CA LEU A 157 -2.65 -6.40 8.94
C LEU A 157 -1.14 -6.65 8.88
N LEU A 158 -0.52 -6.43 7.72
CA LEU A 158 0.92 -6.61 7.52
C LEU A 158 1.79 -5.81 8.51
N PRO A 159 1.72 -4.46 8.55
CA PRO A 159 2.54 -3.69 9.47
C PRO A 159 2.22 -3.97 10.94
N THR A 160 0.97 -4.29 11.29
CA THR A 160 0.62 -4.69 12.65
C THR A 160 1.20 -6.06 13.02
N ALA A 161 1.22 -7.01 12.08
CA ALA A 161 1.81 -8.33 12.31
C ALA A 161 3.32 -8.23 12.51
N PHE A 162 4.01 -7.41 11.70
CA PHE A 162 5.44 -7.12 11.91
C PHE A 162 5.69 -6.47 13.27
N LEU A 163 4.88 -5.49 13.67
CA LEU A 163 5.01 -4.84 14.97
C LEU A 163 4.88 -5.85 16.11
N VAL A 164 3.87 -6.73 16.06
CA VAL A 164 3.68 -7.79 17.06
C VAL A 164 4.86 -8.76 17.07
N ALA A 165 5.36 -9.16 15.89
CA ALA A 165 6.51 -10.03 15.78
C ALA A 165 7.76 -9.41 16.42
N TRP A 166 8.00 -8.11 16.22
CA TRP A 166 9.13 -7.41 16.83
C TRP A 166 9.01 -7.24 18.34
N VAL A 167 7.80 -6.99 18.84
CA VAL A 167 7.54 -6.94 20.29
C VAL A 167 7.72 -8.31 20.94
N ALA A 168 7.38 -9.39 20.25
CA ALA A 168 7.61 -10.75 20.74
C ALA A 168 9.08 -11.18 20.71
N LEU A 169 9.91 -10.53 19.87
CA LEU A 169 11.33 -10.82 19.70
C LEU A 169 12.23 -9.97 20.60
N ALA A 170 11.72 -8.86 21.13
CA ALA A 170 12.40 -7.97 22.09
C ALA A 170 12.40 -8.58 23.51
#